data_AF-A0AAD0ASL4-F1
#
_entry.id   AF-A0AAD0ASL4-F1
#
_cell.length_a   1.000
_cell.length_b   1.000
_cell.length_c   1.000
_cell.angle_alpha   90.00
_cell.angle_beta   90.00
_cell.angle_gamma   90.00
#
_symmetry.space_group_name_H-M   'P 1'
#
loop_
_entity.id
_entity.type
_entity.pdbx_description
1 polymer ?
#
loop_
_entity_poly.entity_id
_entity_poly.type
_entity_poly.pdbx_seq_one_letter_code
_entity_poly.pdbx_strand_id
1 'polypeptide(L)'
;MTKEFDGAKNNISELTKLFFVIYGATDEIRKIYLKKELDKENNKMVDTLVLDKFFPEETKRLWKSDKTFENLYKVTYFWYDKANKFGEYEIDYDNRERSTRARPDFTWSIKNSEFYALGTTLLFQSTYGSVKKTKYDKYVEYDVDIKVIFQYKDKFEDVKNVNPFQNAAQNKGMEFEGGVPFNFRTEPREVSVKGKFTNIKDIEIEIKKNMLKQLEEE
;
A
#
# COMPACT_ATOMS: atom_id res chain seq x y z
N MET A 1 -6.52 -29.97 5.85
CA MET A 1 -6.10 -28.66 5.33
C MET A 1 -4.96 -28.01 6.12
N THR A 2 -4.82 -28.21 7.44
CA THR A 2 -3.67 -27.71 8.23
C THR A 2 -2.38 -28.56 8.13
N LYS A 3 -2.49 -29.85 7.83
CA LYS A 3 -1.34 -30.78 7.83
C LYS A 3 -0.25 -30.49 6.79
N GLU A 4 -0.56 -29.79 5.69
CA GLU A 4 0.44 -29.43 4.68
C GLU A 4 1.31 -28.23 5.08
N PHE A 5 0.88 -27.45 6.08
CA PHE A 5 1.69 -26.40 6.69
C PHE A 5 2.41 -26.85 7.97
N ASP A 6 2.04 -28.00 8.56
CA ASP A 6 2.70 -28.57 9.74
C ASP A 6 4.08 -29.20 9.41
N GLY A 7 4.32 -29.60 8.16
CA GLY A 7 5.62 -30.14 7.71
C GLY A 7 6.70 -29.06 7.58
N ALA A 8 6.29 -27.80 7.58
CA ALA A 8 7.12 -26.63 7.59
C ALA A 8 7.28 -26.17 9.05
N LYS A 9 8.47 -26.34 9.63
CA LYS A 9 8.89 -25.65 10.87
C LYS A 9 8.99 -24.12 10.67
N ASN A 10 8.12 -23.53 9.85
CA ASN A 10 8.33 -22.24 9.19
C ASN A 10 7.54 -21.13 9.88
N ASN A 11 8.26 -20.06 10.19
CA ASN A 11 7.78 -18.76 10.64
C ASN A 11 6.91 -18.06 9.56
N ILE A 12 5.76 -18.63 9.20
CA ILE A 12 4.79 -18.03 8.27
C ILE A 12 3.82 -17.16 9.08
N SER A 13 3.63 -15.91 8.65
CA SER A 13 2.77 -14.96 9.35
C SER A 13 1.29 -15.30 9.28
N GLU A 14 0.51 -14.83 10.25
CA GLU A 14 -0.94 -15.02 10.29
C GLU A 14 -1.63 -14.42 9.05
N LEU A 15 -1.18 -13.25 8.59
CA LEU A 15 -1.66 -12.65 7.35
C LEU A 15 -1.43 -13.58 6.15
N THR A 16 -0.23 -14.15 6.04
CA THR A 16 0.10 -15.06 4.93
C THR A 16 -0.75 -16.33 5.00
N LYS A 17 -0.93 -16.91 6.19
CA LYS A 17 -1.79 -18.09 6.39
C LYS A 17 -3.22 -17.82 5.92
N LEU A 18 -3.80 -16.67 6.28
CA LEU A 18 -5.16 -16.34 5.83
C LEU A 18 -5.26 -16.30 4.31
N PHE A 19 -4.33 -15.63 3.63
CA PHE A 19 -4.40 -15.51 2.18
C PHE A 19 -4.45 -16.89 1.51
N PHE A 20 -3.63 -17.83 1.97
CA PHE A 20 -3.66 -19.22 1.51
C PHE A 20 -4.95 -19.96 1.91
N VAL A 21 -5.45 -19.75 3.14
CA VAL A 21 -6.73 -20.32 3.58
C VAL A 21 -7.88 -19.86 2.69
N ILE A 22 -8.00 -18.56 2.39
CA ILE A 22 -9.05 -18.02 1.51
C ILE A 22 -8.87 -18.57 0.08
N TYR A 23 -7.63 -18.65 -0.40
CA TYR A 23 -7.33 -19.15 -1.74
C TYR A 23 -7.80 -20.59 -1.95
N GLY A 24 -7.53 -21.49 -1.00
CA GLY A 24 -7.94 -22.90 -1.05
C GLY A 24 -9.30 -23.22 -0.41
N ALA A 25 -10.03 -22.22 0.09
CA ALA A 25 -11.29 -22.42 0.79
C ALA A 25 -12.48 -22.68 -0.17
N THR A 26 -13.51 -23.34 0.37
CA THR A 26 -14.81 -23.47 -0.30
C THR A 26 -15.51 -22.12 -0.44
N ASP A 27 -16.47 -22.02 -1.38
CA ASP A 27 -17.27 -20.81 -1.60
C ASP A 27 -17.98 -20.32 -0.32
N GLU A 28 -18.41 -21.23 0.55
CA GLU A 28 -19.07 -20.90 1.82
C GLU A 28 -18.13 -20.14 2.77
N ILE A 29 -16.90 -20.63 2.92
CA ILE A 29 -15.88 -19.97 3.75
C ILE A 29 -15.42 -18.67 3.08
N ARG A 30 -15.24 -18.66 1.76
CA ARG A 30 -14.83 -17.46 1.02
C ARG A 30 -15.81 -16.30 1.18
N LYS A 31 -17.12 -16.56 1.22
CA LYS A 31 -18.16 -15.54 1.46
C LYS A 31 -18.08 -14.85 2.83
N ILE A 32 -17.40 -15.46 3.80
CA ILE A 32 -17.16 -14.85 5.13
C ILE A 32 -16.17 -13.68 4.99
N TYR A 33 -15.16 -13.84 4.13
CA TYR A 33 -14.04 -12.90 4.00
C TYR A 33 -14.17 -11.95 2.79
N LEU A 34 -14.74 -12.44 1.70
CA LEU A 34 -14.76 -11.76 0.42
C LEU A 34 -16.10 -11.06 0.17
N LYS A 35 -16.03 -9.82 -0.30
CA LYS A 35 -17.19 -9.07 -0.78
C LYS A 35 -17.05 -8.81 -2.26
N LYS A 36 -18.18 -8.85 -2.98
CA LYS A 36 -18.20 -8.43 -4.38
C LYS A 36 -18.07 -6.92 -4.46
N GLU A 37 -17.00 -6.44 -5.08
CA GLU A 37 -16.77 -5.02 -5.36
C GLU A 37 -16.64 -4.81 -6.88
N LEU A 38 -17.08 -3.65 -7.38
CA LEU A 38 -16.88 -3.28 -8.78
C LEU A 38 -15.42 -2.87 -8.99
N ASP A 39 -14.69 -3.66 -9.78
CA ASP A 39 -13.40 -3.24 -10.28
C ASP A 39 -13.59 -2.26 -11.43
N LYS A 40 -13.36 -0.97 -11.15
CA LYS A 40 -13.59 0.13 -12.09
C LYS A 40 -12.71 0.06 -13.34
N GLU A 41 -11.53 -0.57 -13.26
CA GLU A 41 -10.62 -0.67 -14.40
C GLU A 41 -11.14 -1.70 -15.43
N ASN A 42 -11.72 -2.80 -14.96
CA ASN A 42 -12.19 -3.89 -15.81
C ASN A 42 -13.73 -3.95 -15.97
N ASN A 43 -14.45 -3.04 -15.32
CA ASN A 43 -15.92 -2.96 -15.24
C ASN A 43 -16.57 -4.32 -14.89
N LYS A 44 -16.02 -5.02 -13.89
CA LYS A 44 -16.47 -6.34 -13.45
C LYS A 44 -16.59 -6.41 -11.93
N MET A 45 -17.58 -7.16 -11.46
CA MET A 45 -17.66 -7.51 -10.04
C MET A 45 -16.60 -8.55 -9.72
N VAL A 46 -15.78 -8.28 -8.72
CA VAL A 46 -14.71 -9.15 -8.27
C VAL A 46 -14.83 -9.43 -6.78
N ASP A 47 -14.43 -10.62 -6.36
CA ASP A 47 -14.36 -10.97 -4.94
C ASP A 47 -13.14 -10.29 -4.32
N THR A 48 -13.38 -9.48 -3.29
CA THR A 48 -12.38 -8.62 -2.67
C THR A 48 -12.31 -8.84 -1.15
N LEU A 49 -11.11 -9.07 -0.64
CA LEU A 49 -10.75 -9.02 0.77
C LEU A 49 -10.39 -7.59 1.17
N VAL A 50 -11.03 -7.05 2.21
CA VAL A 50 -10.64 -5.75 2.79
C VAL A 50 -9.83 -6.02 4.07
N LEU A 51 -8.53 -5.76 4.01
CA LEU A 51 -7.58 -6.15 5.07
C LEU A 51 -7.94 -5.55 6.42
N ASP A 52 -8.28 -4.27 6.47
CA ASP A 52 -8.62 -3.54 7.71
C ASP A 52 -9.79 -4.18 8.48
N LYS A 53 -10.65 -4.96 7.81
CA LYS A 53 -11.82 -5.59 8.45
C LYS A 53 -11.50 -6.91 9.14
N PHE A 54 -10.50 -7.64 8.65
CA PHE A 54 -10.18 -8.98 9.13
C PHE A 54 -8.81 -9.06 9.82
N PHE A 55 -7.93 -8.11 9.51
CA PHE A 55 -6.54 -8.02 9.98
C PHE A 55 -6.18 -6.58 10.37
N PRO A 56 -6.95 -5.93 11.26
CA PRO A 56 -6.72 -4.53 11.61
C PRO A 56 -5.32 -4.31 12.19
N GLU A 57 -4.82 -5.21 13.02
CA GLU A 57 -3.52 -5.08 13.69
C GLU A 57 -2.35 -5.29 12.72
N GLU A 58 -2.42 -6.30 11.84
CA GLU A 58 -1.44 -6.52 10.77
C GLU A 58 -1.47 -5.34 9.80
N THR A 59 -2.65 -4.80 9.49
CA THR A 59 -2.80 -3.64 8.61
C THR A 59 -2.20 -2.37 9.24
N LYS A 60 -2.39 -2.14 10.54
CA LYS A 60 -1.68 -1.08 11.28
C LYS A 60 -0.17 -1.26 11.18
N ARG A 61 0.36 -2.48 11.35
CA ARG A 61 1.80 -2.77 11.20
C ARG A 61 2.30 -2.59 9.75
N LEU A 62 1.48 -2.94 8.76
CA LEU A 62 1.78 -2.70 7.33
C LEU A 62 1.95 -1.21 7.06
N TRP A 63 1.05 -0.37 7.58
CA TRP A 63 1.16 1.08 7.44
C TRP A 63 2.40 1.66 8.13
N LYS A 64 2.87 1.06 9.24
CA LYS A 64 4.11 1.45 9.93
C LYS A 64 5.39 1.00 9.22
N SER A 65 5.29 0.12 8.21
CA SER A 65 6.45 -0.37 7.47
C SER A 65 7.16 0.75 6.71
N ASP A 66 8.50 0.79 6.78
CA ASP A 66 9.31 1.74 5.99
C ASP A 66 9.05 1.61 4.48
N LYS A 67 8.66 0.41 4.03
CA LYS A 67 8.24 0.11 2.65
C LYS A 67 7.09 0.98 2.16
N THR A 68 6.18 1.39 3.05
CA THR A 68 5.07 2.30 2.73
C THR A 68 5.56 3.69 2.32
N PHE A 69 6.75 4.10 2.77
CA PHE A 69 7.25 5.47 2.60
C PHE A 69 8.36 5.62 1.54
N GLU A 70 8.88 4.53 0.96
CA GLU A 70 10.03 4.55 0.03
C GLU A 70 9.83 5.44 -1.22
N ASN A 71 8.58 5.74 -1.60
CA ASN A 71 8.26 6.52 -2.80
C ASN A 71 7.66 7.91 -2.53
N LEU A 72 7.70 8.40 -1.28
CA LEU A 72 7.19 9.73 -0.94
C LEU A 72 7.87 10.86 -1.73
N TYR A 73 9.12 10.66 -2.17
CA TYR A 73 9.81 11.61 -3.04
C TYR A 73 9.04 11.96 -4.32
N LYS A 74 8.17 11.09 -4.82
CA LYS A 74 7.33 11.39 -6.00
C LYS A 74 6.27 12.43 -5.68
N VAL A 75 5.71 12.39 -4.47
CA VAL A 75 4.73 13.37 -3.98
C VAL A 75 5.40 14.73 -3.84
N THR A 76 6.57 14.79 -3.17
CA THR A 76 7.28 16.06 -2.99
C THR A 76 7.82 16.62 -4.30
N TYR A 77 8.30 15.77 -5.20
CA TYR A 77 8.73 16.18 -6.54
C TYR A 77 7.59 16.80 -7.34
N PHE A 78 6.39 16.21 -7.32
CA PHE A 78 5.22 16.78 -7.99
C PHE A 78 4.94 18.20 -7.50
N TRP A 79 4.81 18.39 -6.18
CA TRP A 79 4.52 19.71 -5.61
C TRP A 79 5.66 20.70 -5.86
N TYR A 80 6.92 20.25 -5.81
CA TYR A 80 8.09 21.07 -6.12
C TYR A 80 8.07 21.57 -7.56
N ASP A 81 7.84 20.69 -8.52
CA ASP A 81 7.76 21.04 -9.94
C ASP A 81 6.64 22.08 -10.18
N LYS A 82 5.44 21.81 -9.66
CA LYS A 82 4.29 22.72 -9.80
C LYS A 82 4.54 24.08 -9.16
N ALA A 83 5.02 24.12 -7.92
CA ALA A 83 5.28 25.36 -7.21
C ALA A 83 6.41 26.18 -7.87
N ASN A 84 7.44 25.53 -8.44
CA ASN A 84 8.49 26.23 -9.18
C ASN A 84 8.02 26.78 -10.52
N LYS A 85 7.11 26.06 -11.19
CA LYS A 85 6.60 26.45 -12.50
C LYS A 85 5.56 27.57 -12.41
N PHE A 86 4.69 27.53 -11.40
CA PHE A 86 3.53 28.42 -11.30
C PHE A 86 3.60 29.43 -10.16
N GLY A 87 4.52 29.27 -9.21
CA GLY A 87 4.58 30.05 -7.97
C GLY A 87 3.52 29.61 -6.95
N GLU A 88 2.28 29.40 -7.39
CA GLU A 88 1.17 28.86 -6.60
C GLU A 88 0.44 27.81 -7.43
N TYR A 89 0.12 26.67 -6.83
CA TYR A 89 -0.59 25.59 -7.50
C TYR A 89 -1.56 24.92 -6.56
N GLU A 90 -2.77 24.67 -7.05
CA GLU A 90 -3.84 23.99 -6.35
C GLU A 90 -4.46 22.93 -7.27
N ILE A 91 -4.82 21.79 -6.69
CA ILE A 91 -5.55 20.72 -7.36
C ILE A 91 -6.54 20.08 -6.39
N ASP A 92 -7.76 19.83 -6.85
CA ASP A 92 -8.80 19.23 -6.02
C ASP A 92 -8.68 17.69 -5.94
N TYR A 93 -9.54 17.08 -5.11
CA TYR A 93 -9.58 15.64 -4.91
C TYR A 93 -9.87 14.86 -6.21
N ASP A 94 -10.79 15.33 -7.04
CA ASP A 94 -11.21 14.59 -8.23
C ASP A 94 -10.12 14.58 -9.31
N ASN A 95 -9.42 15.70 -9.44
CA ASN A 95 -8.33 15.94 -10.38
C ASN A 95 -6.95 15.53 -9.84
N ARG A 96 -6.87 15.06 -8.59
CA ARG A 96 -5.63 14.72 -7.87
C ARG A 96 -4.57 13.98 -8.70
N GLU A 97 -3.32 14.24 -8.38
CA GLU A 97 -2.18 13.54 -9.00
C GLU A 97 -2.14 12.08 -8.54
N ARG A 98 -2.00 11.13 -9.48
CA ARG A 98 -2.09 9.67 -9.25
C ARG A 98 -0.87 8.89 -9.74
N SER A 99 0.11 9.56 -10.34
CA SER A 99 1.35 8.94 -10.85
C SER A 99 2.38 8.64 -9.75
N THR A 100 2.04 8.88 -8.48
CA THR A 100 2.90 8.62 -7.31
C THR A 100 2.87 7.16 -6.85
N ARG A 101 2.34 6.22 -7.65
CA ARG A 101 2.24 4.79 -7.33
C ARG A 101 3.60 4.14 -7.01
N ALA A 102 3.57 3.14 -6.15
CA ALA A 102 4.72 2.38 -5.67
C ALA A 102 4.46 0.87 -5.70
N ARG A 103 5.53 0.07 -5.77
CA ARG A 103 5.47 -1.40 -5.61
C ARG A 103 6.50 -1.83 -4.57
N PRO A 104 6.20 -1.66 -3.27
CA PRO A 104 7.12 -2.09 -2.23
C PRO A 104 7.31 -3.61 -2.27
N ASP A 105 8.54 -4.07 -2.08
CA ASP A 105 8.88 -5.49 -2.08
C ASP A 105 8.92 -6.04 -0.64
N PHE A 106 7.95 -6.90 -0.32
CA PHE A 106 7.83 -7.56 0.99
C PHE A 106 8.51 -8.93 1.04
N THR A 107 9.13 -9.39 -0.07
CA THR A 107 9.72 -10.72 -0.18
C THR A 107 11.22 -10.78 0.12
N TRP A 108 11.91 -9.63 0.06
CA TRP A 108 13.38 -9.58 0.08
C TRP A 108 14.04 -9.64 1.47
N SER A 109 13.30 -9.58 2.59
CA SER A 109 13.92 -9.59 3.94
C SER A 109 13.22 -10.48 4.96
N ILE A 110 14.01 -11.15 5.83
CA ILE A 110 13.50 -11.98 6.95
C ILE A 110 12.66 -11.14 7.95
N LYS A 111 12.92 -9.83 8.05
CA LYS A 111 12.13 -8.89 8.86
C LYS A 111 10.77 -8.53 8.25
N ASN A 112 10.59 -8.75 6.94
CA ASN A 112 9.31 -8.56 6.22
C ASN A 112 8.54 -9.87 6.06
N SER A 113 8.95 -10.94 6.75
CA SER A 113 8.24 -12.23 6.77
C SER A 113 6.77 -12.10 7.17
N GLU A 114 6.41 -11.04 7.90
CA GLU A 114 5.03 -10.74 8.25
C GLU A 114 4.14 -10.47 7.03
N PHE A 115 4.64 -9.75 6.03
CA PHE A 115 3.86 -9.30 4.87
C PHE A 115 4.21 -10.07 3.60
N TYR A 116 4.80 -11.26 3.74
CA TYR A 116 5.32 -12.05 2.64
C TYR A 116 4.27 -12.34 1.55
N ALA A 117 3.01 -12.61 1.94
CA ALA A 117 1.90 -12.81 0.99
C ALA A 117 1.59 -11.59 0.12
N LEU A 118 2.02 -10.40 0.52
CA LEU A 118 1.84 -9.17 -0.26
C LEU A 118 2.86 -9.06 -1.41
N GLY A 119 3.92 -9.86 -1.46
CA GLY A 119 4.80 -9.89 -2.63
C GLY A 119 5.33 -8.49 -3.03
N THR A 120 5.05 -8.09 -4.28
CA THR A 120 5.27 -6.73 -4.82
C THR A 120 3.95 -5.97 -5.03
N THR A 121 3.10 -5.94 -4.01
CA THR A 121 1.77 -5.30 -4.02
C THR A 121 1.84 -3.85 -4.50
N LEU A 122 0.90 -3.47 -5.35
CA LEU A 122 0.72 -2.06 -5.73
C LEU A 122 0.20 -1.22 -4.55
N LEU A 123 1.02 -0.25 -4.13
CA LEU A 123 0.62 0.85 -3.27
C LEU A 123 0.16 2.02 -4.15
N PHE A 124 -1.15 2.22 -4.20
CA PHE A 124 -1.73 3.43 -4.78
C PHE A 124 -1.43 4.61 -3.87
N GLN A 125 -0.87 5.65 -4.46
CA GLN A 125 -0.66 6.94 -3.82
C GLN A 125 -1.27 8.01 -4.71
N SER A 126 -1.88 9.02 -4.11
CA SER A 126 -2.34 10.21 -4.83
C SER A 126 -2.32 11.44 -3.92
N THR A 127 -2.19 12.63 -4.50
CA THR A 127 -2.07 13.87 -3.72
C THR A 127 -2.87 15.02 -4.32
N TYR A 128 -3.43 15.86 -3.45
CA TYR A 128 -4.22 17.04 -3.79
C TYR A 128 -4.08 18.11 -2.70
N GLY A 129 -4.59 19.32 -2.95
CA GLY A 129 -4.45 20.49 -2.09
C GLY A 129 -3.69 21.61 -2.78
N SER A 130 -2.94 22.40 -2.02
CA SER A 130 -2.25 23.60 -2.52
C SER A 130 -0.82 23.73 -2.00
N VAL A 131 0.06 24.26 -2.85
CA VAL A 131 1.39 24.72 -2.46
C VAL A 131 1.68 26.09 -3.08
N LYS A 132 2.12 27.03 -2.24
CA LYS A 132 2.55 28.37 -2.64
C LYS A 132 4.00 28.60 -2.29
N LYS A 133 4.82 28.88 -3.29
CA LYS A 133 6.22 29.26 -3.17
C LYS A 133 6.35 30.77 -3.03
N THR A 134 6.93 31.22 -1.93
CA THR A 134 7.34 32.60 -1.71
C THR A 134 8.86 32.69 -1.73
N LYS A 135 9.41 33.54 -2.61
CA LYS A 135 10.86 33.78 -2.68
C LYS A 135 11.20 35.04 -1.88
N TYR A 136 12.07 34.89 -0.89
CA TYR A 136 12.70 35.99 -0.16
C TYR A 136 14.15 36.16 -0.63
N ASP A 137 14.81 37.23 -0.18
CA ASP A 137 16.17 37.58 -0.62
C ASP A 137 17.20 36.46 -0.34
N LYS A 138 17.04 35.72 0.76
CA LYS A 138 18.01 34.72 1.23
C LYS A 138 17.48 33.28 1.24
N TYR A 139 16.18 33.07 1.07
CA TYR A 139 15.56 31.75 1.17
C TYR A 139 14.25 31.67 0.40
N VAL A 140 13.76 30.46 0.23
CA VAL A 140 12.42 30.17 -0.30
C VAL A 140 11.60 29.57 0.84
N GLU A 141 10.33 29.96 0.91
CA GLU A 141 9.33 29.34 1.77
C GLU A 141 8.22 28.73 0.91
N TYR A 142 7.73 27.57 1.31
CA TYR A 142 6.58 26.90 0.73
C TYR A 142 5.48 26.88 1.79
N ASP A 143 4.37 27.56 1.51
CA ASP A 143 3.12 27.38 2.24
C ASP A 143 2.39 26.16 1.65
N VAL A 144 2.16 25.15 2.47
CA VAL A 144 1.69 23.83 2.05
C VAL A 144 0.40 23.54 2.81
N ASP A 145 -0.62 23.13 2.07
CA ASP A 145 -1.86 22.54 2.60
C ASP A 145 -2.29 21.43 1.64
N ILE A 146 -1.72 20.23 1.85
CA ILE A 146 -1.92 19.09 0.95
C ILE A 146 -2.45 17.89 1.71
N LYS A 147 -3.04 16.97 0.96
CA LYS A 147 -3.45 15.66 1.40
C LYS A 147 -2.84 14.59 0.51
N VAL A 148 -2.48 13.46 1.11
CA VAL A 148 -1.92 12.30 0.43
C VAL A 148 -2.75 11.07 0.81
N ILE A 149 -3.26 10.39 -0.20
CA ILE A 149 -4.07 9.17 -0.03
C ILE A 149 -3.21 7.96 -0.35
N PHE A 150 -3.23 6.97 0.53
CA PHE A 150 -2.55 5.69 0.40
C PHE A 150 -3.58 4.56 0.36
N GLN A 151 -3.37 3.58 -0.51
CA GLN A 151 -4.16 2.36 -0.53
C GLN A 151 -3.35 1.21 -1.13
N TYR A 152 -3.18 0.12 -0.40
CA TYR A 152 -2.71 -1.12 -1.02
C TYR A 152 -3.90 -1.76 -1.76
N LYS A 153 -3.71 -2.17 -3.01
CA LYS A 153 -4.70 -2.93 -3.79
C LYS A 153 -3.97 -3.82 -4.79
N ASP A 154 -4.27 -5.11 -4.79
CA ASP A 154 -3.74 -6.06 -5.78
C ASP A 154 -4.61 -7.33 -5.87
N LYS A 155 -4.19 -8.27 -6.71
CA LYS A 155 -4.80 -9.59 -6.85
C LYS A 155 -3.88 -10.67 -6.27
N PHE A 156 -4.44 -11.53 -5.45
CA PHE A 156 -3.75 -12.72 -4.96
C PHE A 156 -4.04 -13.91 -5.89
N GLU A 157 -2.98 -14.45 -6.51
CA GLU A 157 -3.05 -15.52 -7.52
C GLU A 157 -2.07 -16.69 -7.22
N ASP A 158 -1.79 -16.98 -5.93
CA ASP A 158 -0.92 -18.10 -5.45
C ASP A 158 0.61 -17.81 -5.41
N VAL A 159 1.43 -18.88 -5.37
CA VAL A 159 2.90 -18.96 -5.24
C VAL A 159 3.69 -17.98 -6.12
N LYS A 160 3.11 -17.43 -7.19
CA LYS A 160 3.74 -16.42 -8.05
C LYS A 160 3.98 -15.08 -7.33
N ASN A 161 3.19 -14.75 -6.31
CA ASN A 161 3.39 -13.55 -5.48
C ASN A 161 4.43 -13.77 -4.36
N VAL A 162 4.75 -15.02 -4.07
CA VAL A 162 5.39 -15.49 -2.82
C VAL A 162 6.71 -16.22 -3.12
N ASN A 163 7.23 -16.15 -4.35
CA ASN A 163 8.45 -16.86 -4.76
C ASN A 163 9.35 -15.99 -5.67
N PRO A 164 10.12 -15.03 -5.11
CA PRO A 164 11.06 -14.21 -5.89
C PRO A 164 12.40 -14.91 -6.20
N PHE A 165 12.66 -16.12 -5.68
CA PHE A 165 13.96 -16.76 -5.83
C PHE A 165 14.15 -17.27 -7.27
N GLN A 166 14.92 -16.52 -8.07
CA GLN A 166 15.33 -16.90 -9.44
C GLN A 166 15.98 -18.29 -9.53
N ASN A 167 16.45 -18.86 -8.42
CA ASN A 167 17.09 -20.18 -8.34
C ASN A 167 16.27 -21.25 -7.59
N ALA A 168 15.01 -21.00 -7.25
CA ALA A 168 14.15 -22.04 -6.69
C ALA A 168 13.70 -22.99 -7.81
N ALA A 169 14.58 -23.93 -8.18
CA ALA A 169 14.21 -25.15 -8.91
C ALA A 169 13.22 -26.04 -8.12
N GLN A 170 12.93 -25.69 -6.88
CA GLN A 170 11.89 -26.28 -6.05
C GLN A 170 10.61 -25.46 -6.21
N ASN A 171 9.52 -26.13 -6.64
CA ASN A 171 8.13 -25.70 -6.49
C ASN A 171 7.43 -25.03 -7.67
N LYS A 172 7.80 -25.35 -8.91
CA LYS A 172 6.90 -25.17 -10.07
C LYS A 172 5.66 -26.09 -10.04
N GLY A 173 5.59 -27.02 -9.09
CA GLY A 173 4.47 -27.96 -8.90
C GLY A 173 3.71 -27.80 -7.57
N MET A 174 3.80 -26.64 -6.92
CA MET A 174 3.03 -26.32 -5.70
C MET A 174 1.97 -25.22 -5.95
N GLU A 175 1.49 -25.04 -7.19
CA GLU A 175 0.20 -24.36 -7.32
C GLU A 175 -0.80 -25.19 -6.50
N PHE A 176 -1.51 -24.59 -5.54
CA PHE A 176 -2.55 -25.31 -4.84
C PHE A 176 -3.63 -25.65 -5.88
N GLU A 177 -3.66 -26.92 -6.31
CA GLU A 177 -4.65 -27.38 -7.28
C GLU A 177 -6.05 -27.05 -6.77
N GLY A 178 -6.80 -26.26 -7.56
CA GLY A 178 -8.17 -25.86 -7.25
C GLY A 178 -8.33 -24.57 -6.44
N GLY A 179 -7.26 -23.84 -6.12
CA GLY A 179 -7.38 -22.54 -5.49
C GLY A 179 -7.98 -21.46 -6.42
N VAL A 180 -8.74 -20.52 -5.84
CA VAL A 180 -9.44 -19.47 -6.60
C VAL A 180 -8.87 -18.09 -6.25
N PRO A 181 -8.27 -17.37 -7.22
CA PRO A 181 -7.77 -16.03 -7.00
C PRO A 181 -8.81 -15.06 -6.42
N PHE A 182 -8.35 -14.04 -5.70
CA PHE A 182 -9.21 -12.98 -5.18
C PHE A 182 -8.45 -11.65 -5.16
N ASN A 183 -9.18 -10.54 -5.18
CA ASN A 183 -8.57 -9.22 -5.00
C ASN A 183 -8.45 -8.92 -3.52
N PHE A 184 -7.51 -8.06 -3.15
CA PHE A 184 -7.47 -7.50 -1.82
C PHE A 184 -7.15 -6.02 -1.88
N ARG A 185 -7.58 -5.30 -0.85
CA ARG A 185 -7.22 -3.91 -0.65
C ARG A 185 -7.23 -3.56 0.82
N THR A 186 -6.58 -2.46 1.17
CA THR A 186 -6.87 -1.74 2.40
C THR A 186 -8.03 -0.76 2.18
N GLU A 187 -8.58 -0.22 3.26
CA GLU A 187 -9.30 1.05 3.20
C GLU A 187 -8.32 2.17 2.82
N PRO A 188 -8.77 3.22 2.09
CA PRO A 188 -7.93 4.37 1.80
C PRO A 188 -7.55 5.11 3.07
N ARG A 189 -6.26 5.44 3.22
CA ARG A 189 -5.74 6.25 4.32
C ARG A 189 -5.34 7.63 3.81
N GLU A 190 -5.91 8.68 4.40
CA GLU A 190 -5.63 10.07 4.02
C GLU A 190 -4.78 10.77 5.09
N VAL A 191 -3.64 11.30 4.67
CA VAL A 191 -2.70 12.04 5.53
C VAL A 191 -2.66 13.49 5.09
N SER A 192 -2.91 14.41 6.03
CA SER A 192 -2.83 15.85 5.77
C SER A 192 -1.47 16.38 6.17
N VAL A 193 -0.92 17.32 5.39
CA VAL A 193 0.27 18.10 5.73
C VAL A 193 -0.06 19.56 5.51
N LYS A 194 0.03 20.34 6.60
CA LYS A 194 -0.22 21.77 6.57
C LYS A 194 0.87 22.52 7.32
N GLY A 195 1.44 23.55 6.71
CA GLY A 195 2.46 24.37 7.33
C GLY A 195 3.39 25.07 6.35
N LYS A 196 4.40 25.73 6.91
CA LYS A 196 5.43 26.45 6.16
C LYS A 196 6.75 25.69 6.19
N PHE A 197 7.37 25.53 5.03
CA PHE A 197 8.59 24.75 4.85
C PHE A 197 9.63 25.57 4.09
N THR A 198 10.87 25.60 4.57
CA THR A 198 11.99 26.19 3.80
C THR A 198 12.61 25.19 2.83
N ASN A 199 12.40 23.89 3.08
CA ASN A 199 12.75 22.79 2.19
C ASN A 199 11.52 21.91 1.95
N ILE A 200 11.08 21.84 0.69
CA ILE A 200 9.88 21.09 0.32
C ILE A 200 10.01 19.58 0.56
N LYS A 201 11.24 19.05 0.65
CA LYS A 201 11.47 17.63 0.95
C LYS A 201 11.06 17.26 2.38
N ASP A 202 11.00 18.24 3.29
CA ASP A 202 10.58 18.01 4.67
C ASP A 202 9.10 17.62 4.77
N ILE A 203 8.31 17.82 3.69
CA ILE A 203 6.97 17.26 3.54
C ILE A 203 6.98 15.73 3.69
N GLU A 204 8.00 15.01 3.21
CA GLU A 204 8.08 13.55 3.33
C GLU A 204 8.11 13.11 4.80
N ILE A 205 8.85 13.86 5.62
CA ILE A 205 8.99 13.61 7.06
C ILE A 205 7.65 13.86 7.75
N GLU A 206 6.98 14.97 7.43
CA GLU A 206 5.67 15.29 8.03
C GLU A 206 4.57 14.32 7.57
N ILE A 207 4.58 13.83 6.32
CA ILE A 207 3.68 12.76 5.88
C ILE A 207 3.89 11.51 6.74
N LYS A 208 5.14 11.05 6.91
CA LYS A 208 5.44 9.85 7.70
C LYS A 208 5.00 10.04 9.15
N LYS A 209 5.36 11.17 9.77
CA LYS A 209 5.01 11.50 11.16
C LYS A 209 3.50 11.56 11.38
N ASN A 210 2.76 12.21 10.48
CA ASN A 210 1.30 12.33 10.59
C ASN A 210 0.62 10.98 10.40
N MET A 211 1.10 10.13 9.48
CA MET A 211 0.59 8.76 9.36
C MET A 211 0.83 7.94 10.63
N LEU A 212 2.04 7.98 11.19
CA LEU A 212 2.37 7.23 12.41
C LEU A 212 1.54 7.70 13.60
N LYS A 213 1.34 9.01 13.74
CA LYS A 213 0.48 9.59 14.78
C LYS A 213 -0.98 9.12 14.64
N GLN A 214 -1.55 9.17 13.44
CA GLN A 214 -2.91 8.68 13.19
C GLN A 214 -3.07 7.20 13.62
N LEU A 215 -2.05 6.37 13.37
CA LEU A 215 -2.05 4.95 13.74
C LEU A 215 -1.89 4.68 15.25
N GLU A 216 -1.47 5.67 16.03
CA GLU A 216 -1.41 5.59 17.51
C GLU A 216 -2.73 6.02 18.16
N GLU A 217 -3.54 6.81 17.45
CA GLU A 217 -4.83 7.32 17.91
C GLU A 217 -6.01 6.38 17.55
N GLU A 218 -5.76 5.37 16.70
CA GLU A 218 -6.69 4.28 16.28
C GLU A 218 -6.56 3.02 17.15
#